data_AF-A0AAE5KQU2-F1
#
_entry.id   AF-A0AAE5KQU2-F1
#
_cell.length_a   1.000
_cell.length_b   1.000
_cell.length_c   1.000
_cell.angle_alpha   90.00
_cell.angle_beta   90.00
_cell.angle_gamma   90.00
#
_symmetry.space_group_name_H-M   'P 1'
#
loop_
_entity.id
_entity.type
_entity.pdbx_description
1 polymer ?
#
loop_
_entity_poly.entity_id
_entity_poly.type
_entity_poly.pdbx_seq_one_letter_code
_entity_poly.pdbx_strand_id
1 'polypeptide(L)'
;MATQYSSTTGSVNREEVRDAETLLFLDLYSSIGSEPENIPEAERVDAVQSEDSSDVVEPPAFEGIGSTLTDPKLVARFEGVRRDLAREIRSEMCTVEQALRYLEHLEITLLMEQDGDL
;
A
#
# COMPACT_ATOMS: atom_id res chain seq x y z
N MET A 1 0.84 59.71 29.85
CA MET A 1 2.30 59.54 29.79
C MET A 1 2.60 58.06 29.63
N ALA A 2 3.56 57.75 28.78
CA ALA A 2 3.79 56.45 28.15
C ALA A 2 4.72 55.54 28.93
N THR A 3 4.59 54.23 28.69
CA THR A 3 5.75 53.33 28.65
C THR A 3 5.52 52.32 27.52
N GLN A 4 5.98 52.69 26.33
CA GLN A 4 6.19 51.77 25.21
C GLN A 4 7.55 51.10 25.44
N TYR A 5 7.60 49.78 25.41
CA TYR A 5 8.85 49.05 25.31
C TYR A 5 9.12 48.77 23.84
N SER A 6 9.87 49.67 23.21
CA SER A 6 10.62 49.37 21.98
C SER A 6 12.01 48.92 22.38
N SER A 7 12.47 47.78 21.86
CA SER A 7 13.89 47.45 21.81
C SER A 7 14.20 46.87 20.44
N THR A 8 14.81 47.73 19.63
CA THR A 8 15.44 47.44 18.35
C THR A 8 16.94 47.36 18.59
N THR A 9 17.57 46.28 18.11
CA THR A 9 18.88 46.17 17.43
C THR A 9 19.63 44.89 17.81
N GLY A 10 20.07 44.15 16.79
CA GLY A 10 20.95 43.00 16.93
C GLY A 10 20.97 42.09 15.70
N SER A 11 21.24 42.64 14.52
CA SER A 11 21.57 41.84 13.33
C SER A 11 22.93 41.16 13.56
N VAL A 12 22.95 39.83 13.63
CA VAL A 12 24.14 39.02 13.36
C VAL A 12 23.68 37.81 12.55
N ASN A 13 24.08 37.79 11.28
CA ASN A 13 24.07 36.60 10.43
C ASN A 13 24.73 35.44 11.18
N ARG A 14 24.00 34.34 11.41
CA ARG A 14 24.63 33.08 11.83
C ARG A 14 24.40 32.05 10.76
N GLU A 15 25.36 32.05 9.87
CA GLU A 15 25.75 31.01 8.95
C GLU A 15 25.83 29.64 9.66
N GLU A 16 25.17 28.67 9.03
CA GLU A 16 25.59 27.28 8.86
C GLU A 16 26.53 26.67 9.91
N VAL A 17 25.97 25.84 10.78
CA VAL A 17 26.67 24.67 11.33
C VAL A 17 25.71 23.49 11.24
N ARG A 18 25.60 22.92 10.03
CA ARG A 18 25.13 21.55 9.88
C ARG A 18 26.32 20.67 10.27
N ASP A 19 26.38 20.33 11.54
CA ASP A 19 27.37 19.40 12.07
C ASP A 19 27.21 18.04 11.38
N ALA A 20 28.15 17.80 10.46
CA ALA A 20 28.92 16.59 10.29
C ALA A 20 28.37 15.30 10.92
N GLU A 21 27.43 14.65 10.24
CA GLU A 21 27.35 13.18 10.21
C GLU A 21 27.15 12.71 8.77
N THR A 22 28.15 13.01 7.96
CA THR A 22 28.33 12.42 6.64
C THR A 22 29.27 11.24 6.76
N LEU A 23 28.86 10.13 6.12
CA LEU A 23 29.62 8.95 5.70
C LEU A 23 29.58 7.72 6.62
N LEU A 24 28.79 6.71 6.21
CA LEU A 24 29.32 5.35 6.05
C LEU A 24 28.56 4.56 4.96
N PHE A 25 29.08 4.69 3.73
CA PHE A 25 29.20 3.70 2.65
C PHE A 25 28.04 2.73 2.35
N LEU A 26 27.21 3.10 1.35
CA LEU A 26 26.59 2.09 0.48
C LEU A 26 27.67 1.54 -0.47
N ASP A 27 28.44 0.58 0.01
CA ASP A 27 29.41 -0.18 -0.81
C ASP A 27 28.84 -1.54 -1.20
N LEU A 28 27.59 -1.57 -1.69
CA LEU A 28 26.90 -2.81 -2.07
C LEU A 28 26.91 -3.09 -3.59
N TYR A 29 27.75 -2.40 -4.35
CA TYR A 29 27.82 -2.58 -5.82
C TYR A 29 29.23 -2.90 -6.36
N SER A 30 30.22 -3.13 -5.49
CA SER A 30 31.60 -3.41 -5.92
C SER A 30 32.01 -4.90 -5.92
N SER A 31 31.06 -5.83 -5.99
CA SER A 31 31.40 -7.24 -6.24
C SER A 31 30.34 -7.98 -7.05
N ILE A 32 29.99 -7.43 -8.22
CA ILE A 32 29.61 -8.28 -9.35
C ILE A 32 30.91 -8.59 -10.10
N GLY A 33 31.77 -9.37 -9.43
CA GLY A 33 32.87 -10.06 -10.08
C GLY A 33 32.28 -11.09 -11.02
N SER A 34 32.21 -10.74 -12.30
CA SER A 34 31.92 -11.71 -13.35
C SER A 34 33.19 -12.53 -13.61
N GLU A 35 33.26 -13.73 -13.06
CA GLU A 35 34.12 -14.79 -13.60
C GLU A 35 33.23 -15.99 -13.99
N PRO A 36 33.25 -16.45 -15.25
CA PRO A 36 32.49 -17.61 -15.68
C PRO A 36 33.32 -18.87 -15.39
N GLU A 37 33.31 -19.36 -14.15
CA GLU A 37 33.87 -20.69 -13.86
C GLU A 37 32.86 -21.79 -14.16
N ASN A 38 33.10 -22.45 -15.29
CA ASN A 38 32.98 -23.89 -15.51
C ASN A 38 31.80 -24.58 -14.81
N ILE A 39 30.66 -24.67 -15.51
CA ILE A 39 29.54 -25.53 -15.15
C ILE A 39 30.01 -26.99 -15.26
N PRO A 40 30.12 -27.78 -14.18
CA PRO A 40 30.11 -29.22 -14.32
C PRO A 40 28.65 -29.64 -14.53
N GLU A 41 28.37 -30.38 -15.59
CA GLU A 41 27.10 -31.11 -15.76
C GLU A 41 26.86 -31.99 -14.54
N ALA A 42 26.07 -31.51 -13.59
CA ALA A 42 25.55 -32.34 -12.52
C ALA A 42 24.11 -31.94 -12.26
N GLU A 43 23.26 -32.83 -12.77
CA GLU A 43 21.90 -33.09 -12.30
C GLU A 43 20.86 -32.03 -12.64
N ARG A 44 20.02 -32.43 -13.60
CA ARG A 44 18.74 -31.83 -13.94
C ARG A 44 17.85 -32.00 -12.70
N VAL A 45 17.94 -31.09 -11.74
CA VAL A 45 16.88 -30.96 -10.74
C VAL A 45 15.73 -30.27 -11.44
N ASP A 46 14.66 -31.04 -11.61
CA ASP A 46 13.38 -30.64 -12.15
C ASP A 46 13.05 -29.21 -11.77
N ALA A 47 12.54 -28.46 -12.75
CA ALA A 47 11.82 -27.23 -12.51
C ALA A 47 10.70 -27.54 -11.52
N VAL A 48 10.98 -27.34 -10.23
CA VAL A 48 9.96 -26.99 -9.27
C VAL A 48 9.38 -25.69 -9.81
N GLN A 49 8.29 -25.86 -10.57
CA GLN A 49 7.24 -24.87 -10.63
C GLN A 49 7.19 -24.28 -9.24
N SER A 50 7.46 -22.98 -9.15
CA SER A 50 6.97 -22.21 -8.02
C SER A 50 5.47 -22.41 -8.05
N GLU A 51 5.03 -23.45 -7.36
CA GLU A 51 3.68 -23.56 -6.86
C GLU A 51 3.55 -22.29 -6.02
N ASP A 52 3.01 -21.25 -6.65
CA ASP A 52 2.26 -20.21 -5.96
C ASP A 52 1.11 -20.95 -5.26
N SER A 53 1.46 -21.67 -4.19
CA SER A 53 0.59 -21.95 -3.08
C SER A 53 0.41 -20.60 -2.39
N SER A 54 -0.19 -19.65 -3.11
CA SER A 54 -1.00 -18.60 -2.53
C SER A 54 -2.01 -19.38 -1.73
N ASP A 55 -1.70 -19.55 -0.44
CA ASP A 55 -2.63 -19.93 0.59
C ASP A 55 -3.91 -19.16 0.28
N VAL A 56 -4.87 -19.85 -0.33
CA VAL A 56 -6.19 -19.29 -0.62
C VAL A 56 -6.88 -19.28 0.73
N VAL A 57 -6.38 -18.42 1.61
CA VAL A 57 -7.11 -17.96 2.76
C VAL A 57 -8.35 -17.35 2.14
N GLU A 58 -9.46 -18.07 2.28
CA GLU A 58 -10.76 -17.60 1.82
C GLU A 58 -10.90 -16.17 2.33
N PRO A 59 -11.15 -15.20 1.43
CA PRO A 59 -11.38 -13.85 1.89
C PRO A 59 -12.54 -13.88 2.89
N PRO A 60 -12.54 -12.99 3.90
CA PRO A 60 -13.62 -12.93 4.86
C PRO A 60 -14.95 -12.91 4.11
N ALA A 61 -15.85 -13.83 4.48
CA ALA A 61 -17.12 -13.98 3.80
C ALA A 61 -17.99 -12.75 4.10
N PHE A 62 -17.99 -11.79 3.19
CA PHE A 62 -18.87 -10.62 3.20
C PHE A 62 -20.30 -11.02 2.81
N GLU A 63 -20.87 -12.00 3.52
CA GLU A 63 -22.18 -12.58 3.18
C GLU A 63 -23.27 -11.51 3.10
N GLY A 64 -24.08 -11.57 2.04
CA GLY A 64 -25.23 -10.69 1.83
C GLY A 64 -24.93 -9.30 1.29
N ILE A 65 -23.71 -8.78 1.46
CA ILE A 65 -23.36 -7.42 1.00
C ILE A 65 -23.19 -7.40 -0.53
N GLY A 66 -23.85 -6.44 -1.17
CA GLY A 66 -23.87 -6.27 -2.63
C GLY A 66 -24.92 -7.12 -3.35
N SER A 67 -25.69 -7.94 -2.62
CA SER A 67 -26.73 -8.80 -3.22
C SER A 67 -27.95 -8.01 -3.72
N THR A 68 -28.11 -6.77 -3.28
CA THR A 68 -29.22 -5.89 -3.66
C THR A 68 -28.98 -5.15 -4.98
N LEU A 69 -27.74 -5.16 -5.49
CA LEU A 69 -27.37 -4.52 -6.74
C LEU A 69 -27.87 -5.34 -7.94
N THR A 70 -28.49 -4.67 -8.90
CA THR A 70 -29.07 -5.30 -10.10
C THR A 70 -28.40 -4.85 -11.40
N ASP A 71 -27.84 -3.64 -11.45
CA ASP A 71 -27.07 -3.19 -12.61
C ASP A 71 -25.74 -3.96 -12.70
N PRO A 72 -25.48 -4.70 -13.80
CA PRO A 72 -24.26 -5.48 -13.97
C PRO A 72 -22.97 -4.66 -13.90
N LYS A 73 -23.00 -3.38 -14.27
CA LYS A 73 -21.85 -2.48 -14.16
C LYS A 73 -21.54 -2.15 -12.70
N LEU A 74 -22.57 -1.90 -11.89
CA LEU A 74 -22.42 -1.58 -10.48
C LEU A 74 -22.01 -2.82 -9.69
N VAL A 75 -22.58 -3.98 -10.02
CA VAL A 75 -22.15 -5.29 -9.49
C VAL A 75 -20.67 -5.52 -9.77
N ALA A 76 -20.22 -5.34 -11.03
CA ALA A 76 -18.80 -5.50 -11.36
C ALA A 76 -17.88 -4.55 -10.60
N ARG A 77 -18.34 -3.30 -10.34
CA ARG A 77 -17.62 -2.30 -9.55
C ARG A 77 -17.51 -2.73 -8.09
N PHE A 78 -18.61 -3.14 -7.48
CA PHE A 78 -18.66 -3.66 -6.11
C PHE A 78 -17.73 -4.86 -5.93
N GLU A 79 -17.80 -5.82 -6.85
CA GLU A 79 -16.96 -7.02 -6.86
C GLU A 79 -15.47 -6.71 -7.00
N GLY A 80 -15.13 -5.70 -7.82
CA GLY A 80 -13.76 -5.19 -7.94
C GLY A 80 -13.23 -4.71 -6.59
N VAL A 81 -13.99 -3.84 -5.91
CA VAL A 81 -13.58 -3.30 -4.62
C VAL A 81 -13.54 -4.38 -3.53
N ARG A 82 -14.49 -5.32 -3.53
CA ARG A 82 -14.47 -6.47 -2.61
C ARG A 82 -13.20 -7.29 -2.74
N ARG A 83 -12.75 -7.54 -3.98
CA ARG A 83 -11.48 -8.25 -4.25
C ARG A 83 -10.26 -7.45 -3.77
N ASP A 84 -10.27 -6.13 -3.99
CA ASP A 84 -9.17 -5.26 -3.57
C ASP A 84 -9.06 -5.18 -2.03
N LEU A 85 -10.19 -5.02 -1.33
CA LEU A 85 -10.22 -5.07 0.13
C LEU A 85 -9.78 -6.42 0.68
N ALA A 86 -10.18 -7.52 0.05
CA ALA A 86 -9.70 -8.85 0.42
C ALA A 86 -8.17 -9.00 0.28
N ARG A 87 -7.55 -8.29 -0.67
CA ARG A 87 -6.08 -8.22 -0.82
C ARG A 87 -5.48 -7.32 0.26
N GLU A 88 -6.10 -6.18 0.56
CA GLU A 88 -5.63 -5.27 1.61
C GLU A 88 -5.67 -5.88 3.01
N ILE A 89 -6.70 -6.68 3.32
CA ILE A 89 -6.78 -7.43 4.58
C ILE A 89 -5.64 -8.44 4.70
N ARG A 90 -5.34 -9.16 3.62
CA ARG A 90 -4.21 -10.11 3.58
C ARG A 90 -2.86 -9.43 3.74
N SER A 91 -2.73 -8.21 3.23
CA SER A 91 -1.52 -7.39 3.39
C SER A 91 -1.50 -6.59 4.71
N GLU A 92 -2.45 -6.82 5.61
CA GLU A 92 -2.61 -6.09 6.89
C GLU A 92 -2.75 -4.55 6.75
N MET A 93 -3.12 -4.08 5.56
CA MET A 93 -3.33 -2.65 5.27
C MET A 93 -4.72 -2.17 5.73
N CYS A 94 -5.66 -3.09 5.89
CA CYS A 94 -7.05 -2.84 6.28
C CYS A 94 -7.55 -3.95 7.21
N THR A 95 -8.40 -3.62 8.18
CA THR A 95 -9.05 -4.63 9.03
C THR A 95 -10.33 -5.17 8.38
N VAL A 96 -10.77 -6.36 8.78
CA VAL A 96 -12.04 -6.95 8.32
C VAL A 96 -13.22 -6.02 8.62
N GLU A 97 -13.24 -5.39 9.80
CA GLU A 97 -14.30 -4.46 10.20
C GLU A 97 -14.32 -3.18 9.34
N GLN A 98 -13.14 -2.67 8.98
CA GLN A 98 -13.02 -1.51 8.08
C GLN A 98 -13.55 -1.84 6.69
N ALA A 99 -13.17 -3.00 6.15
CA ALA A 99 -13.65 -3.47 4.85
C ALA A 99 -15.16 -3.72 4.85
N LEU A 100 -15.71 -4.34 5.90
CA LEU A 100 -17.16 -4.55 6.06
C LEU A 100 -17.91 -3.21 6.01
N ARG A 101 -17.54 -2.25 6.86
CA ARG A 101 -18.16 -0.93 6.90
C ARG A 101 -18.06 -0.20 5.57
N TYR A 102 -16.92 -0.33 4.89
CA TYR A 102 -16.74 0.27 3.58
C TYR A 102 -17.67 -0.35 2.54
N LEU A 103 -17.78 -1.69 2.49
CA LEU A 103 -18.65 -2.38 1.53
C LEU A 103 -20.13 -2.08 1.79
N GLU A 104 -20.57 -1.98 3.04
CA GLU A 104 -21.94 -1.55 3.38
C GLU A 104 -22.23 -0.14 2.83
N HIS A 105 -21.30 0.80 3.04
CA HIS A 105 -21.45 2.16 2.53
C HIS A 105 -21.40 2.22 1.00
N LEU A 106 -20.53 1.42 0.39
CA LEU A 106 -20.43 1.30 -1.06
C LEU A 106 -21.73 0.78 -1.66
N GLU A 107 -22.34 -0.26 -1.06
CA GLU A 107 -23.63 -0.79 -1.52
C GLU A 107 -24.72 0.27 -1.51
N ILE A 108 -24.86 1.04 -0.42
CA ILE A 108 -25.81 2.16 -0.34
C ILE A 108 -25.56 3.19 -1.46
N THR A 109 -24.30 3.57 -1.67
CA THR A 109 -23.94 4.56 -2.69
C THR A 109 -24.28 4.06 -4.09
N LEU A 110 -24.01 2.79 -4.37
CA LEU A 110 -24.30 2.17 -5.66
C LEU A 110 -25.82 1.99 -5.87
N LEU A 111 -26.59 1.71 -4.82
CA LEU A 111 -28.05 1.68 -4.91
C LEU A 111 -28.62 3.04 -5.30
N MET A 112 -28.13 4.14 -4.69
CA MET A 112 -28.53 5.49 -5.08
C MET A 112 -28.20 5.80 -6.55
N GLU A 113 -27.04 5.33 -7.03
CA GLU A 113 -26.63 5.51 -8.44
C GLU A 113 -27.55 4.73 -9.38
N GLN A 114 -27.93 3.50 -8.98
CA GLN A 114 -28.87 2.66 -9.73
C GLN A 114 -30.26 3.30 -9.84
N ASP A 115 -30.73 3.93 -8.77
CA ASP A 115 -32.03 4.60 -8.72
C ASP A 115 -32.02 5.97 -9.43
N GLY A 116 -30.83 6.44 -9.86
CA GLY A 116 -30.66 7.71 -10.57
C GLY A 116 -30.72 8.93 -9.66
N ASP A 117 -30.44 8.75 -8.36
CA ASP A 117 -30.58 9.76 -7.31
C ASP A 117 -29.24 10.47 -6.98
N LEU A 118 -28.30 10.47 -7.94
CA LEU A 118 -26.91 10.96 -7.82
C LEU A 118 -26.54 11.99 -8.89
#